data_AF-A0A5J4T244-F1
#
_entry.id   AF-A0A5J4T244-F1
#
_cell.length_a   1.000
_cell.length_b   1.000
_cell.length_c   1.000
_cell.angle_alpha   90.00
_cell.angle_beta   90.00
_cell.angle_gamma   90.00
#
_symmetry.space_group_name_H-M   'P 1'
#
loop_
_entity.id
_entity.type
_entity.pdbx_description
1 polymer ?
#
loop_
_entity_poly.entity_id
_entity_poly.type
_entity_poly.pdbx_seq_one_letter_code
_entity_poly.pdbx_strand_id
1 'polypeptide(L)'
;MKKAFLILFALAVVFTATAESTFDLATGIGTGNGAEYSWSSPVLTINSGANITISGTVSNGSRIEVAMNAIVSITLNNVTITSGTAPLAIGENSTVTLTSIGTNNLTCTYSGGGHGVYAGIDVGNGASLTMQGEGTINVQGGAVNAGIGNHETGSVTINSGTVNAIAGANCAGIGSRFSTGQEVTMSITINGGTVTATGRHRDDNSAFAASIGRSRYGIFKGTVTINGGTVILDSDNNDTDDIGVDAGGTLIIKGGTIKAKNPSSPKFTKQATNGTSNVYLSRLTLQDVTGVTATTAGSINGTPCATGAPSGSAYGIKDVKTDNEGKVYFWLPEAGSKQEVKLTASLEEYSASFTRAANNNTAATLNTGRICGNLKHYP
;
A
#
# COMPACT_ATOMS: atom_id res chain seq x y z
N MET A 1 -63.81 34.00 -15.24
CA MET A 1 -62.99 32.92 -14.65
C MET A 1 -61.56 33.44 -14.51
N LYS A 2 -61.06 33.58 -13.27
CA LYS A 2 -59.76 34.19 -12.94
C LYS A 2 -58.62 33.30 -13.42
N LYS A 3 -57.70 33.84 -14.23
CA LYS A 3 -56.41 33.20 -14.57
C LYS A 3 -55.44 33.47 -13.43
N ALA A 4 -54.99 32.42 -12.74
CA ALA A 4 -53.91 32.50 -11.76
C ALA A 4 -52.58 32.50 -12.50
N PHE A 5 -51.73 33.49 -12.20
CA PHE A 5 -50.34 33.57 -12.65
C PHE A 5 -49.48 32.92 -11.58
N LEU A 6 -48.89 31.77 -11.88
CA LEU A 6 -47.96 31.08 -10.97
C LEU A 6 -46.54 31.58 -11.29
N ILE A 7 -46.02 32.46 -10.45
CA ILE A 7 -44.60 32.89 -10.52
C ILE A 7 -43.79 31.82 -9.77
N LEU A 8 -42.99 31.06 -10.51
CA LEU A 8 -42.06 30.09 -9.95
C LEU A 8 -40.76 30.82 -9.58
N PHE A 9 -40.53 31.06 -8.29
CA PHE A 9 -39.21 31.50 -7.79
C PHE A 9 -38.29 30.28 -7.78
N ALA A 10 -37.31 30.24 -8.69
CA ALA A 10 -36.19 29.31 -8.59
C ALA A 10 -35.22 29.82 -7.53
N LEU A 11 -35.18 29.16 -6.37
CA LEU A 11 -34.18 29.39 -5.33
C LEU A 11 -32.85 28.82 -5.84
N ALA A 12 -31.97 29.67 -6.37
CA ALA A 12 -30.61 29.30 -6.70
C ALA A 12 -29.84 29.06 -5.39
N VAL A 13 -29.63 27.81 -5.02
CA VAL A 13 -28.69 27.44 -3.96
C VAL A 13 -27.29 27.70 -4.51
N VAL A 14 -26.71 28.84 -4.15
CA VAL A 14 -25.31 29.14 -4.39
C VAL A 14 -24.51 28.26 -3.44
N PHE A 15 -23.99 27.14 -3.93
CA PHE A 15 -22.89 26.45 -3.25
C PHE A 15 -21.66 27.32 -3.40
N THR A 16 -21.37 28.14 -2.38
CA THR A 16 -20.02 28.69 -2.24
C THR A 16 -19.11 27.52 -1.92
N ALA A 17 -18.27 27.10 -2.87
CA ALA A 17 -17.17 26.20 -2.56
C ALA A 17 -16.35 26.87 -1.44
N THR A 18 -16.40 26.30 -0.24
CA THR A 18 -15.52 26.73 0.84
C THR A 18 -14.09 26.49 0.37
N ALA A 19 -13.25 27.52 0.41
CA ALA A 19 -11.85 27.38 0.05
C ALA A 19 -11.21 26.27 0.90
N GLU A 20 -10.44 25.38 0.25
CA GLU A 20 -9.74 24.31 0.96
C GLU A 20 -8.83 24.91 2.04
N SER A 21 -8.86 24.32 3.24
CA SER A 21 -7.99 24.78 4.31
C SER A 21 -6.54 24.45 3.97
N THR A 22 -5.62 25.31 4.41
CA THR A 22 -4.19 25.03 4.30
C THR A 22 -3.50 25.22 5.64
N PHE A 23 -2.45 24.46 5.89
CA PHE A 23 -1.61 24.63 7.07
C PHE A 23 -0.14 24.39 6.74
N ASP A 24 0.73 25.31 7.13
CA ASP A 24 2.18 25.14 7.06
C ASP A 24 2.73 24.88 8.47
N LEU A 25 3.21 23.65 8.68
CA LEU A 25 3.77 23.20 9.96
C LEU A 25 5.01 23.99 10.37
N ALA A 26 5.78 24.52 9.42
CA ALA A 26 7.01 25.26 9.72
C ALA A 26 6.71 26.66 10.29
N THR A 27 5.64 27.30 9.81
CA THR A 27 5.23 28.64 10.28
C THR A 27 4.16 28.59 11.36
N GLY A 28 3.43 27.47 11.49
CA GLY A 28 2.27 27.35 12.37
C GLY A 28 1.09 28.19 11.89
N ILE A 29 1.08 28.60 10.62
CA ILE A 29 0.05 29.44 10.01
C ILE A 29 -0.83 28.57 9.13
N GLY A 30 -2.14 28.72 9.28
CA GLY A 30 -3.11 28.13 8.37
C GLY A 30 -4.11 29.16 7.84
N THR A 31 -4.79 28.80 6.76
CA THR A 31 -5.86 29.59 6.14
C THR A 31 -7.07 28.70 5.84
N GLY A 32 -8.20 29.30 5.49
CA GLY A 32 -9.43 28.59 5.21
C GLY A 32 -10.34 28.49 6.44
N ASN A 33 -10.96 27.33 6.64
CA ASN A 33 -11.97 27.13 7.66
C ASN A 33 -11.33 26.75 9.00
N GLY A 34 -11.25 27.71 9.93
CA GLY A 34 -10.68 27.49 11.26
C GLY A 34 -11.42 26.48 12.16
N ALA A 35 -12.57 25.94 11.73
CA ALA A 35 -13.21 24.82 12.41
C ALA A 35 -12.59 23.45 12.04
N GLU A 36 -11.91 23.36 10.90
CA GLU A 36 -11.36 22.11 10.37
C GLU A 36 -10.07 21.68 11.07
N TYR A 37 -9.39 22.61 11.74
CA TYR A 37 -8.18 22.30 12.48
C TYR A 37 -8.02 23.21 13.68
N SER A 38 -7.22 22.78 14.64
CA SER A 38 -6.71 23.62 15.72
C SER A 38 -5.21 23.42 15.86
N TRP A 39 -4.50 24.50 16.17
CA TRP A 39 -3.07 24.48 16.38
C TRP A 39 -2.78 24.84 17.83
N SER A 40 -2.32 23.85 18.60
CA SER A 40 -1.77 24.03 19.93
C SER A 40 -0.35 23.50 19.90
N SER A 41 0.59 24.35 19.48
CA SER A 41 1.98 23.97 19.24
C SER A 41 2.52 23.04 20.34
N PRO A 42 3.07 21.87 19.97
CA PRO A 42 3.46 21.47 18.62
C PRO A 42 2.41 20.60 17.87
N VAL A 43 1.15 20.61 18.28
CA VAL A 43 0.11 19.70 17.75
C VAL A 43 -0.84 20.41 16.81
N LEU A 44 -0.91 19.90 15.56
CA LEU A 44 -1.96 20.22 14.62
C LEU A 44 -3.05 19.17 14.72
N THR A 45 -4.17 19.51 15.35
CA THR A 45 -5.33 18.63 15.44
C THR A 45 -6.26 18.88 14.25
N ILE A 46 -6.59 17.83 13.49
CA ILE A 46 -7.52 17.86 12.36
C ILE A 46 -8.89 17.36 12.84
N ASN A 47 -9.90 18.21 12.67
CA ASN A 47 -11.27 17.95 13.13
C ASN A 47 -12.12 17.29 12.04
N SER A 48 -13.22 16.65 12.44
CA SER A 48 -14.16 16.03 11.50
C SER A 48 -14.70 17.04 10.48
N GLY A 49 -14.81 16.61 9.22
CA GLY A 49 -15.22 17.44 8.09
C GLY A 49 -14.09 18.21 7.41
N ALA A 50 -12.85 18.12 7.92
CA ALA A 50 -11.71 18.81 7.33
C ALA A 50 -11.40 18.34 5.90
N ASN A 51 -11.15 19.31 5.01
CA ASN A 51 -10.46 19.11 3.73
C ASN A 51 -9.26 20.06 3.71
N ILE A 52 -8.08 19.54 4.06
CA ILE A 52 -6.92 20.37 4.39
C ILE A 52 -5.66 19.93 3.64
N THR A 53 -4.94 20.90 3.08
CA THR A 53 -3.58 20.70 2.55
C THR A 53 -2.54 21.13 3.59
N ILE A 54 -1.67 20.19 3.96
CA ILE A 54 -0.60 20.40 4.94
C ILE A 54 0.75 20.42 4.21
N SER A 55 1.61 21.34 4.59
CA SER A 55 2.98 21.50 4.07
C SER A 55 3.96 21.81 5.21
N GLY A 56 5.25 21.91 4.89
CA GLY A 56 6.29 22.35 5.82
C GLY A 56 7.23 21.25 6.30
N THR A 57 8.39 21.66 6.81
CA THR A 57 9.42 20.78 7.35
C THR A 57 9.68 21.12 8.81
N VAL A 58 9.54 20.13 9.70
CA VAL A 58 9.62 20.29 11.16
C VAL A 58 10.35 19.13 11.82
N SER A 59 11.17 19.46 12.83
CA SER A 59 11.87 18.51 13.70
C SER A 59 11.78 18.87 15.18
N ASN A 60 10.93 19.84 15.52
CA ASN A 60 10.71 20.37 16.87
C ASN A 60 9.64 19.60 17.67
N GLY A 61 9.33 18.37 17.26
CA GLY A 61 8.25 17.58 17.85
C GLY A 61 6.85 17.89 17.31
N SER A 62 6.75 18.75 16.27
CA SER A 62 5.48 18.99 15.59
C SER A 62 4.92 17.72 14.96
N ARG A 63 3.60 17.58 15.02
CA ARG A 63 2.89 16.40 14.49
C ARG A 63 1.45 16.72 14.15
N ILE A 64 0.86 15.80 13.39
CA ILE A 64 -0.54 15.84 12.98
C ILE A 64 -1.31 14.81 13.81
N GLU A 65 -2.41 15.23 14.40
CA GLU A 65 -3.35 14.35 15.11
C GLU A 65 -4.74 14.48 14.52
N VAL A 66 -5.32 13.40 14.01
CA VAL A 66 -6.73 13.39 13.60
C VAL A 66 -7.58 13.11 14.83
N ALA A 67 -8.58 13.95 15.09
CA ALA A 67 -9.50 13.76 16.21
C ALA A 67 -10.26 12.43 16.10
N MET A 68 -10.67 11.84 17.24
CA MET A 68 -11.46 10.61 17.25
C MET A 68 -12.81 10.79 16.54
N ASN A 69 -13.31 9.71 15.91
CA ASN A 69 -14.54 9.69 15.12
C ASN A 69 -14.59 10.73 13.98
N ALA A 70 -13.42 11.22 13.53
CA ALA A 70 -13.36 12.23 12.50
C ALA A 70 -13.42 11.59 11.10
N ILE A 71 -14.07 12.27 10.17
CA ILE A 71 -14.01 11.94 8.74
C ILE A 71 -13.29 13.09 8.06
N VAL A 72 -12.09 12.85 7.53
CA VAL A 72 -11.19 13.91 7.05
C VAL A 72 -10.52 13.55 5.73
N SER A 73 -10.28 14.58 4.92
CA SER A 73 -9.41 14.53 3.74
C SER A 73 -8.18 15.38 4.01
N ILE A 74 -7.00 14.77 3.95
CA ILE A 74 -5.72 15.41 4.18
C ILE A 74 -4.87 15.28 2.92
N THR A 75 -4.38 16.39 2.40
CA THR A 75 -3.35 16.41 1.35
C THR A 75 -2.01 16.75 1.97
N LEU A 76 -1.02 15.84 1.90
CA LEU A 76 0.36 16.15 2.27
C LEU A 76 1.10 16.64 1.02
N ASN A 77 1.64 17.85 1.09
CA ASN A 77 2.39 18.47 0.00
C ASN A 77 3.80 18.84 0.47
N ASN A 78 4.77 17.99 0.13
CA ASN A 78 6.18 18.15 0.51
C ASN A 78 6.39 18.32 2.03
N VAL A 79 5.66 17.54 2.82
CA VAL A 79 5.73 17.55 4.29
C VAL A 79 6.92 16.73 4.78
N THR A 80 7.71 17.26 5.69
CA THR A 80 8.70 16.47 6.44
C THR A 80 8.51 16.67 7.93
N ILE A 81 8.19 15.60 8.65
CA ILE A 81 7.97 15.60 10.10
C ILE A 81 8.93 14.61 10.75
N THR A 82 9.75 15.11 11.67
CA THR A 82 10.54 14.29 12.60
C THR A 82 10.04 14.55 14.02
N SER A 83 9.52 13.52 14.68
CA SER A 83 8.88 13.64 16.01
C SER A 83 9.26 12.50 16.94
N GLY A 84 9.34 12.80 18.24
CA GLY A 84 9.51 11.78 19.30
C GLY A 84 8.24 10.96 19.58
N THR A 85 7.14 11.26 18.89
CA THR A 85 5.89 10.47 18.85
C THR A 85 5.48 10.26 17.39
N ALA A 86 4.31 9.65 17.13
CA ALA A 86 3.79 9.48 15.78
C ALA A 86 3.72 10.83 15.03
N PRO A 87 4.42 10.99 13.90
CA PRO A 87 4.27 12.14 13.01
C PRO A 87 2.83 12.39 12.56
N LEU A 88 2.09 11.31 12.31
CA LEU A 88 0.67 11.32 12.04
C LEU A 88 -0.01 10.27 12.92
N ALA A 89 -0.83 10.72 13.87
CA ALA A 89 -1.69 9.85 14.66
C ALA A 89 -3.14 10.01 14.21
N ILE A 90 -3.81 8.88 13.95
CA ILE A 90 -5.21 8.85 13.55
C ILE A 90 -6.03 8.43 14.76
N GLY A 91 -6.95 9.28 15.20
CA GLY A 91 -7.85 8.97 16.31
C GLY A 91 -8.74 7.76 16.03
N GLU A 92 -9.16 7.08 17.10
CA GLU A 92 -10.03 5.90 17.01
C GLU A 92 -11.30 6.16 16.18
N ASN A 93 -11.78 5.12 15.49
CA ASN A 93 -12.99 5.13 14.66
C ASN A 93 -13.03 6.24 13.59
N SER A 94 -11.88 6.82 13.24
CA SER A 94 -11.80 7.88 12.24
C SER A 94 -11.65 7.31 10.83
N THR A 95 -12.11 8.04 9.84
CA THR A 95 -11.91 7.74 8.42
C THR A 95 -11.05 8.83 7.80
N VAL A 96 -9.85 8.46 7.34
CA VAL A 96 -8.86 9.38 6.77
C VAL A 96 -8.62 9.02 5.32
N THR A 97 -8.84 9.98 4.41
CA THR A 97 -8.27 9.95 3.07
C THR A 97 -7.01 10.80 3.05
N LEU A 98 -5.86 10.18 2.85
CA LEU A 98 -4.55 10.80 2.78
C LEU A 98 -4.09 10.85 1.32
N THR A 99 -4.06 12.04 0.73
CA THR A 99 -3.55 12.28 -0.62
C THR A 99 -2.10 12.78 -0.55
N SER A 100 -1.17 12.12 -1.22
CA SER A 100 0.23 12.57 -1.32
C SER A 100 0.49 13.35 -2.61
N ILE A 101 1.15 14.50 -2.45
CA ILE A 101 1.75 15.28 -3.53
C ILE A 101 3.22 15.53 -3.17
N GLY A 102 4.10 15.46 -4.16
CA GLY A 102 5.53 15.62 -3.96
C GLY A 102 6.11 14.50 -3.09
N THR A 103 7.16 14.79 -2.31
CA THR A 103 7.80 13.81 -1.42
C THR A 103 7.55 14.17 0.03
N ASN A 104 6.91 13.25 0.76
CA ASN A 104 6.55 13.43 2.16
C ASN A 104 7.33 12.44 3.03
N ASN A 105 7.86 12.90 4.15
CA ASN A 105 8.69 12.11 5.07
C ASN A 105 8.11 12.20 6.49
N LEU A 106 7.72 11.06 7.05
CA LEU A 106 7.14 10.94 8.39
C LEU A 106 8.03 10.01 9.22
N THR A 107 8.83 10.59 10.11
CA THR A 107 9.82 9.85 10.91
C THR A 107 9.51 9.96 12.40
N CYS A 108 9.14 8.84 13.01
CA CYS A 108 9.08 8.70 14.47
C CYS A 108 10.48 8.34 14.99
N THR A 109 11.05 9.18 15.86
CA THR A 109 12.38 8.98 16.46
C THR A 109 12.32 8.36 17.86
N TYR A 110 11.13 7.99 18.33
CA TYR A 110 10.98 7.37 19.64
C TYR A 110 11.86 6.11 19.75
N SER A 111 12.80 6.13 20.69
CA SER A 111 13.77 5.04 20.89
C SER A 111 13.54 4.25 22.18
N GLY A 112 12.50 4.58 22.94
CA GLY A 112 12.16 3.89 24.19
C GLY A 112 11.70 2.45 23.97
N GLY A 113 12.09 1.55 24.89
CA GLY A 113 11.74 0.13 24.84
C GLY A 113 10.41 -0.25 25.51
N GLY A 114 9.70 0.70 26.11
CA GLY A 114 8.42 0.47 26.81
C GLY A 114 7.18 0.70 25.93
N HIS A 115 6.03 0.14 26.33
CA HIS A 115 4.74 0.03 25.62
C HIS A 115 4.08 1.33 25.07
N GLY A 116 4.68 2.50 25.25
CA GLY A 116 4.30 3.77 24.60
C GLY A 116 4.86 3.92 23.19
N VAL A 117 4.70 2.87 22.39
CA VAL A 117 5.41 2.70 21.13
C VAL A 117 4.54 3.25 19.97
N TYR A 118 5.03 4.31 19.30
CA TYR A 118 4.38 4.98 18.17
C TYR A 118 4.87 4.50 16.79
N ALA A 119 3.92 4.14 15.91
CA ALA A 119 4.18 3.99 14.48
C ALA A 119 4.54 5.33 13.82
N GLY A 120 5.04 5.29 12.58
CA GLY A 120 5.26 6.50 11.80
C GLY A 120 3.93 7.12 11.34
N ILE A 121 2.98 6.26 10.95
CA ILE A 121 1.56 6.57 10.90
C ILE A 121 0.84 5.60 11.83
N ASP A 122 0.31 6.12 12.93
CA ASP A 122 -0.43 5.34 13.93
C ASP A 122 -1.92 5.35 13.59
N VAL A 123 -2.46 4.18 13.25
CA VAL A 123 -3.85 4.01 12.84
C VAL A 123 -4.68 3.62 14.06
N GLY A 124 -5.40 4.56 14.66
CA GLY A 124 -6.19 4.29 15.86
C GLY A 124 -7.15 3.11 15.75
N ASN A 125 -7.57 2.57 16.88
CA ASN A 125 -8.46 1.41 16.93
C ASN A 125 -9.75 1.68 16.14
N GLY A 126 -10.15 0.75 15.26
CA GLY A 126 -11.33 0.90 14.40
C GLY A 126 -11.20 1.98 13.32
N ALA A 127 -10.07 2.69 13.23
CA ALA A 127 -9.85 3.72 12.23
C ALA A 127 -9.53 3.12 10.85
N SER A 128 -9.81 3.89 9.81
CA SER A 128 -9.57 3.53 8.42
C SER A 128 -8.71 4.60 7.75
N LEU A 129 -7.55 4.19 7.23
CA LEU A 129 -6.63 5.01 6.45
C LEU A 129 -6.68 4.58 4.98
N THR A 130 -7.03 5.51 4.10
CA THR A 130 -6.90 5.35 2.65
C THR A 130 -5.82 6.27 2.12
N MET A 131 -4.75 5.70 1.57
CA MET A 131 -3.64 6.43 0.96
C MET A 131 -3.79 6.47 -0.56
N GLN A 132 -3.61 7.64 -1.15
CA GLN A 132 -3.73 7.87 -2.60
C GLN A 132 -2.89 9.06 -3.05
N GLY A 133 -2.91 9.35 -4.35
CA GLY A 133 -2.16 10.45 -4.95
C GLY A 133 -0.97 9.96 -5.77
N GLU A 134 -0.27 10.90 -6.39
CA GLU A 134 0.88 10.61 -7.25
C GLU A 134 2.21 10.76 -6.50
N GLY A 135 2.19 11.34 -5.30
CA GLY A 135 3.37 11.61 -4.49
C GLY A 135 3.96 10.37 -3.81
N THR A 136 5.09 10.60 -3.18
CA THR A 136 5.81 9.64 -2.33
C THR A 136 5.52 9.94 -0.86
N ILE A 137 5.26 8.90 -0.08
CA ILE A 137 5.21 8.93 1.38
C ILE A 137 6.23 7.94 1.91
N ASN A 138 7.27 8.46 2.56
CA ASN A 138 8.25 7.69 3.32
C ASN A 138 7.85 7.74 4.80
N VAL A 139 7.67 6.58 5.40
CA VAL A 139 7.21 6.44 6.79
C VAL A 139 8.18 5.56 7.56
N GLN A 140 8.62 6.04 8.71
CA GLN A 140 9.46 5.29 9.63
C GLN A 140 8.85 5.24 11.03
N GLY A 141 8.64 4.01 11.52
CA GLY A 141 8.20 3.74 12.89
C GLY A 141 9.30 3.95 13.92
N GLY A 142 8.89 4.23 15.16
CA GLY A 142 9.80 4.27 16.31
C GLY A 142 10.39 2.88 16.60
N ALA A 143 11.34 2.79 17.54
CA ALA A 143 12.25 1.67 17.74
C ALA A 143 11.62 0.26 17.85
N VAL A 144 10.34 0.15 18.23
CA VAL A 144 9.62 -1.13 18.33
C VAL A 144 8.19 -1.02 17.77
N ASN A 145 8.01 -0.33 16.64
CA ASN A 145 6.70 -0.21 15.94
C ASN A 145 6.73 -0.49 14.46
N ALA A 146 5.53 -0.67 13.92
CA ALA A 146 5.31 -0.62 12.50
C ALA A 146 5.66 0.75 11.89
N GLY A 147 5.98 0.75 10.60
CA GLY A 147 6.01 1.99 9.83
C GLY A 147 4.61 2.58 9.75
N ILE A 148 3.66 1.79 9.24
CA ILE A 148 2.24 2.13 9.14
C ILE A 148 1.41 1.02 9.78
N GLY A 149 0.49 1.37 10.66
CA GLY A 149 -0.47 0.41 11.21
C GLY A 149 -0.73 0.63 12.69
N ASN A 150 -1.08 -0.45 13.40
CA ASN A 150 -1.53 -0.36 14.78
C ASN A 150 -1.34 -1.66 15.58
N HIS A 151 -2.08 -1.82 16.68
CA HIS A 151 -1.95 -2.94 17.61
C HIS A 151 -3.23 -3.76 17.85
N GLU A 152 -4.35 -3.45 17.19
CA GLU A 152 -5.63 -4.13 17.42
C GLU A 152 -6.46 -4.24 16.13
N THR A 153 -7.35 -3.27 15.86
CA THR A 153 -8.32 -3.30 14.76
C THR A 153 -8.24 -2.03 13.93
N GLY A 154 -8.63 -2.09 12.66
CA GLY A 154 -8.61 -0.93 11.76
C GLY A 154 -8.33 -1.35 10.32
N SER A 155 -8.10 -0.37 9.44
CA SER A 155 -7.77 -0.65 8.05
C SER A 155 -6.72 0.30 7.49
N VAL A 156 -5.85 -0.26 6.64
CA VAL A 156 -4.92 0.48 5.78
C VAL A 156 -5.20 0.07 4.35
N THR A 157 -5.58 1.04 3.51
CA THR A 157 -5.81 0.84 2.08
C THR A 157 -4.85 1.73 1.30
N ILE A 158 -4.09 1.16 0.36
CA ILE A 158 -3.21 1.90 -0.55
C ILE A 158 -3.76 1.81 -1.96
N ASN A 159 -4.22 2.93 -2.51
CA ASN A 159 -4.85 3.00 -3.83
C ASN A 159 -3.90 3.35 -4.97
N SER A 160 -2.85 4.13 -4.69
CA SER A 160 -1.92 4.68 -5.68
C SER A 160 -0.72 5.34 -4.98
N GLY A 161 0.20 5.92 -5.76
CA GLY A 161 1.37 6.64 -5.26
C GLY A 161 2.53 5.73 -4.91
N THR A 162 3.56 6.31 -4.28
CA THR A 162 4.70 5.54 -3.75
C THR A 162 4.65 5.54 -2.24
N VAL A 163 4.60 4.37 -1.61
CA VAL A 163 4.58 4.21 -0.15
C VAL A 163 5.78 3.38 0.27
N ASN A 164 6.67 3.98 1.05
CA ASN A 164 7.82 3.28 1.64
C ASN A 164 7.62 3.25 3.16
N ALA A 165 7.30 2.07 3.70
CA ALA A 165 6.96 1.89 5.11
C ALA A 165 8.04 1.06 5.80
N ILE A 166 8.76 1.68 6.73
CA ILE A 166 9.91 1.11 7.41
C ILE A 166 9.58 0.95 8.89
N ALA A 167 9.68 -0.28 9.37
CA ALA A 167 9.46 -0.59 10.77
C ALA A 167 10.63 -0.16 11.67
N GLY A 168 10.36 -0.02 12.96
CA GLY A 168 11.32 -0.27 14.01
C GLY A 168 11.53 -1.75 14.23
N ALA A 169 12.45 -2.07 15.14
CA ALA A 169 12.89 -3.44 15.33
C ALA A 169 11.75 -4.37 15.78
N ASN A 170 11.77 -5.60 15.27
CA ASN A 170 10.81 -6.66 15.56
C ASN A 170 9.36 -6.36 15.12
N CYS A 171 9.16 -5.46 14.16
CA CYS A 171 7.83 -5.02 13.71
C CYS A 171 7.67 -5.08 12.19
N ALA A 172 6.42 -5.04 11.73
CA ALA A 172 6.11 -5.05 10.31
C ALA A 172 6.25 -3.66 9.67
N GLY A 173 6.68 -3.58 8.42
CA GLY A 173 6.69 -2.30 7.69
C GLY A 173 5.28 -1.73 7.62
N ILE A 174 4.32 -2.56 7.22
CA ILE A 174 2.88 -2.29 7.28
C ILE A 174 2.19 -3.39 8.06
N GLY A 175 1.56 -3.05 9.18
CA GLY A 175 0.86 -4.04 10.01
C GLY A 175 1.05 -3.78 11.49
N SER A 176 1.36 -4.85 12.24
CA SER A 176 1.40 -4.76 13.69
C SER A 176 2.74 -4.25 14.23
N ARG A 177 2.66 -3.50 15.34
CA ARG A 177 3.80 -3.30 16.24
C ARG A 177 4.13 -4.57 17.02
N PHE A 178 5.30 -4.58 17.66
CA PHE A 178 5.70 -5.65 18.56
C PHE A 178 4.66 -5.85 19.67
N SER A 179 4.22 -7.08 19.79
CA SER A 179 3.26 -7.51 20.82
C SER A 179 3.57 -8.94 21.22
N THR A 180 3.23 -9.28 22.46
CA THR A 180 3.41 -10.63 23.00
C THR A 180 2.04 -11.27 23.20
N GLY A 181 1.59 -12.06 22.23
CA GLY A 181 0.33 -12.80 22.32
C GLY A 181 -0.95 -11.97 22.10
N GLN A 182 -0.84 -10.70 21.72
CA GLN A 182 -2.01 -9.91 21.32
C GLN A 182 -2.45 -10.29 19.90
N GLU A 183 -3.76 -10.38 19.72
CA GLU A 183 -4.37 -10.66 18.43
C GLU A 183 -4.66 -9.35 17.69
N VAL A 184 -4.09 -9.21 16.50
CA VAL A 184 -4.29 -8.06 15.62
C VAL A 184 -5.21 -8.50 14.48
N THR A 185 -6.33 -7.81 14.30
CA THR A 185 -7.35 -8.10 13.29
C THR A 185 -7.46 -7.03 12.21
N MET A 186 -6.52 -6.07 12.18
CA MET A 186 -6.50 -5.02 11.15
C MET A 186 -6.49 -5.58 9.72
N SER A 187 -7.07 -4.84 8.80
CA SER A 187 -7.05 -5.17 7.38
C SER A 187 -6.02 -4.31 6.63
N ILE A 188 -5.30 -4.93 5.70
CA ILE A 188 -4.33 -4.28 4.84
C ILE A 188 -4.74 -4.59 3.40
N THR A 189 -5.01 -3.55 2.62
CA THR A 189 -5.42 -3.67 1.21
C THR A 189 -4.50 -2.84 0.32
N ILE A 190 -3.91 -3.47 -0.69
CA ILE A 190 -3.11 -2.78 -1.72
C ILE A 190 -3.84 -2.93 -3.05
N ASN A 191 -4.39 -1.82 -3.55
CA ASN A 191 -5.11 -1.75 -4.82
C ASN A 191 -4.23 -1.30 -5.99
N GLY A 192 -3.12 -0.61 -5.70
CA GLY A 192 -2.24 -0.03 -6.70
C GLY A 192 -1.06 0.71 -6.05
N GLY A 193 -0.31 1.45 -6.85
CA GLY A 193 0.90 2.16 -6.44
C GLY A 193 2.16 1.29 -6.44
N THR A 194 3.27 1.89 -6.00
CA THR A 194 4.51 1.20 -5.67
C THR A 194 4.65 1.17 -4.15
N VAL A 195 4.60 -0.01 -3.55
CA VAL A 195 4.62 -0.20 -2.10
C VAL A 195 5.86 -0.97 -1.71
N THR A 196 6.74 -0.34 -0.93
CA THR A 196 7.87 -1.00 -0.29
C THR A 196 7.58 -1.11 1.19
N ALA A 197 7.53 -2.34 1.70
CA ALA A 197 7.38 -2.60 3.13
C ALA A 197 8.65 -3.27 3.65
N THR A 198 9.25 -2.66 4.67
CA THR A 198 10.49 -3.13 5.29
C THR A 198 10.20 -3.53 6.73
N GLY A 199 10.06 -4.84 6.95
CA GLY A 199 9.99 -5.43 8.28
C GLY A 199 11.38 -5.53 8.90
N ARG A 200 11.52 -5.15 10.18
CA ARG A 200 12.83 -5.11 10.84
C ARG A 200 13.01 -6.11 11.96
N HIS A 201 14.25 -6.48 12.22
CA HIS A 201 14.64 -7.46 13.24
C HIS A 201 15.65 -6.86 14.24
N ARG A 202 15.59 -7.27 15.52
CA ARG A 202 16.71 -7.04 16.47
C ARG A 202 17.68 -8.21 16.38
N ASP A 203 18.97 -7.93 16.31
CA ASP A 203 20.14 -8.81 16.04
C ASP A 203 20.29 -10.16 16.80
N ASP A 204 19.29 -10.66 17.54
CA ASP A 204 19.34 -11.86 18.38
C ASP A 204 18.89 -13.17 17.69
N ASN A 205 18.83 -13.15 16.35
CA ASN A 205 18.60 -14.27 15.43
C ASN A 205 17.42 -15.24 15.75
N SER A 206 16.43 -14.84 16.56
CA SER A 206 15.52 -15.80 17.20
C SER A 206 14.01 -15.61 16.98
N ALA A 207 13.57 -14.56 16.28
CA ALA A 207 12.26 -14.54 15.61
C ALA A 207 12.09 -13.29 14.73
N PHE A 208 11.44 -13.45 13.59
CA PHE A 208 11.42 -12.44 12.54
C PHE A 208 10.06 -11.76 12.40
N ALA A 209 10.05 -10.45 12.23
CA ALA A 209 8.85 -9.71 11.85
C ALA A 209 8.67 -9.75 10.33
N ALA A 210 7.42 -9.76 9.89
CA ALA A 210 7.11 -9.78 8.47
C ALA A 210 7.31 -8.41 7.82
N SER A 211 7.45 -8.33 6.49
CA SER A 211 7.35 -7.03 5.80
C SER A 211 5.92 -6.46 5.91
N ILE A 212 4.92 -7.31 5.70
CA ILE A 212 3.50 -6.98 5.85
C ILE A 212 2.82 -7.96 6.82
N GLY A 213 2.01 -7.43 7.75
CA GLY A 213 1.20 -8.22 8.68
C GLY A 213 1.82 -8.30 10.07
N ARG A 214 2.25 -9.49 10.49
CA ARG A 214 2.67 -9.75 11.88
C ARG A 214 4.02 -9.16 12.27
N SER A 215 4.09 -8.69 13.51
CA SER A 215 5.33 -8.43 14.24
C SER A 215 5.94 -9.72 14.79
N ARG A 216 7.15 -9.62 15.34
CA ARG A 216 7.74 -10.70 16.14
C ARG A 216 6.84 -10.99 17.34
N TYR A 217 6.48 -12.26 17.54
CA TYR A 217 5.58 -12.77 18.60
C TYR A 217 4.12 -12.25 18.58
N GLY A 218 3.77 -11.39 17.62
CA GLY A 218 2.39 -10.95 17.44
C GLY A 218 1.57 -12.03 16.74
N ILE A 219 0.25 -12.03 16.97
CA ILE A 219 -0.68 -12.92 16.27
C ILE A 219 -1.52 -12.07 15.31
N PHE A 220 -1.20 -12.11 14.02
CA PHE A 220 -1.92 -11.36 13.00
C PHE A 220 -3.05 -12.20 12.41
N LYS A 221 -4.26 -12.03 12.96
CA LYS A 221 -5.51 -12.61 12.43
C LYS A 221 -6.25 -11.68 11.48
N GLY A 222 -5.60 -10.61 11.06
CA GLY A 222 -6.10 -9.67 10.07
C GLY A 222 -6.20 -10.26 8.67
N THR A 223 -6.62 -9.41 7.73
CA THR A 223 -6.66 -9.75 6.31
C THR A 223 -5.64 -8.93 5.54
N VAL A 224 -4.82 -9.58 4.73
CA VAL A 224 -3.96 -8.94 3.73
C VAL A 224 -4.53 -9.23 2.36
N THR A 225 -4.90 -8.18 1.63
CA THR A 225 -5.41 -8.26 0.25
C THR A 225 -4.54 -7.46 -0.70
N ILE A 226 -4.05 -8.09 -1.76
CA ILE A 226 -3.31 -7.42 -2.84
C ILE A 226 -4.07 -7.60 -4.15
N ASN A 227 -4.65 -6.51 -4.63
CA ASN A 227 -5.46 -6.44 -5.84
C ASN A 227 -4.67 -5.91 -7.04
N GLY A 228 -3.55 -5.21 -6.80
CA GLY A 228 -2.73 -4.55 -7.80
C GLY A 228 -1.46 -3.98 -7.18
N GLY A 229 -0.70 -3.24 -7.98
CA GLY A 229 0.50 -2.52 -7.58
C GLY A 229 1.80 -3.27 -7.84
N THR A 230 2.89 -2.53 -7.67
CA THR A 230 4.24 -3.07 -7.54
C THR A 230 4.59 -3.15 -6.06
N VAL A 231 4.58 -4.35 -5.49
CA VAL A 231 4.83 -4.58 -4.06
C VAL A 231 6.21 -5.20 -3.87
N ILE A 232 7.03 -4.55 -3.05
CA ILE A 232 8.39 -4.97 -2.70
C ILE A 232 8.40 -5.27 -1.21
N LEU A 233 8.74 -6.51 -0.87
CA LEU A 233 8.86 -6.98 0.50
C LEU A 233 10.35 -7.05 0.80
N ASP A 234 10.83 -6.15 1.66
CA ASP A 234 12.25 -5.98 1.93
C ASP A 234 12.52 -6.15 3.42
N SER A 235 12.35 -7.38 3.90
CA SER A 235 12.70 -7.71 5.27
C SER A 235 14.21 -7.80 5.49
N ASP A 236 14.66 -7.55 6.72
CA ASP A 236 16.09 -7.44 7.06
C ASP A 236 16.90 -8.74 6.82
N ASN A 237 16.25 -9.90 6.77
CA ASN A 237 16.90 -11.19 6.57
C ASN A 237 16.06 -12.07 5.62
N ASN A 238 16.72 -12.81 4.73
CA ASN A 238 16.11 -13.82 3.86
C ASN A 238 15.32 -14.90 4.62
N ASP A 239 15.58 -15.06 5.93
CA ASP A 239 14.87 -16.04 6.74
C ASP A 239 13.55 -15.58 7.37
N THR A 240 13.29 -14.28 7.30
CA THR A 240 12.08 -13.66 7.82
C THR A 240 10.86 -13.89 6.93
N ASP A 241 9.67 -13.75 7.51
CA ASP A 241 8.46 -13.77 6.69
C ASP A 241 8.41 -12.54 5.79
N ASP A 242 8.01 -12.73 4.53
CA ASP A 242 7.67 -11.63 3.63
C ASP A 242 6.27 -11.09 4.00
N ILE A 243 5.30 -12.00 4.12
CA ILE A 243 3.94 -11.71 4.59
C ILE A 243 3.57 -12.66 5.73
N GLY A 244 3.26 -12.09 6.88
CA GLY A 244 2.91 -12.82 8.10
C GLY A 244 1.43 -12.69 8.43
N VAL A 245 0.68 -13.77 8.24
CA VAL A 245 -0.72 -13.94 8.62
C VAL A 245 -0.87 -15.26 9.38
N ASP A 246 -1.42 -15.20 10.59
CA ASP A 246 -1.56 -16.36 11.48
C ASP A 246 -2.92 -17.06 11.34
N ALA A 247 -3.11 -18.13 12.10
CA ALA A 247 -4.37 -18.89 12.11
C ALA A 247 -5.56 -17.98 12.49
N GLY A 248 -6.61 -18.00 11.66
CA GLY A 248 -7.75 -17.10 11.77
C GLY A 248 -7.68 -15.86 10.86
N GLY A 249 -6.50 -15.46 10.38
CA GLY A 249 -6.35 -14.39 9.38
C GLY A 249 -6.51 -14.86 7.94
N THR A 250 -6.43 -13.96 6.96
CA THR A 250 -6.58 -14.30 5.53
C THR A 250 -5.54 -13.61 4.66
N LEU A 251 -4.96 -14.34 3.69
CA LEU A 251 -4.08 -13.80 2.66
C LEU A 251 -4.72 -13.99 1.28
N ILE A 252 -5.08 -12.87 0.64
CA ILE A 252 -5.72 -12.82 -0.66
C ILE A 252 -4.83 -12.05 -1.64
N ILE A 253 -4.46 -12.68 -2.75
CA ILE A 253 -3.71 -12.05 -3.84
C ILE A 253 -4.48 -12.27 -5.14
N LYS A 254 -5.01 -11.17 -5.68
CA LYS A 254 -5.77 -11.13 -6.94
C LYS A 254 -5.04 -10.37 -8.04
N GLY A 255 -3.93 -9.70 -7.73
CA GLY A 255 -3.20 -8.91 -8.69
C GLY A 255 -1.86 -8.43 -8.17
N GLY A 256 -1.24 -7.56 -8.97
CA GLY A 256 0.03 -6.93 -8.69
C GLY A 256 1.24 -7.74 -9.17
N THR A 257 2.41 -7.19 -8.91
CA THR A 257 3.69 -7.89 -8.97
C THR A 257 4.30 -7.80 -7.58
N ILE A 258 4.51 -8.94 -6.94
CA ILE A 258 4.92 -9.00 -5.52
C ILE A 258 6.27 -9.67 -5.45
N LYS A 259 7.32 -8.85 -5.30
CA LYS A 259 8.70 -9.29 -5.14
C LYS A 259 9.00 -9.52 -3.66
N ALA A 260 9.03 -10.79 -3.27
CA ALA A 260 9.57 -11.22 -1.99
C ALA A 260 11.07 -10.86 -1.87
N LYS A 261 11.59 -10.80 -0.63
CA LYS A 261 13.01 -10.56 -0.36
C LYS A 261 13.89 -11.54 -1.10
N ASN A 262 13.52 -12.82 -1.02
CA ASN A 262 14.08 -13.90 -1.83
C ASN A 262 12.99 -14.45 -2.76
N PRO A 263 12.90 -13.99 -4.01
CA PRO A 263 11.85 -14.43 -4.94
C PRO A 263 11.92 -15.92 -5.31
N SER A 264 13.05 -16.60 -5.06
CA SER A 264 13.17 -18.05 -5.29
C SER A 264 12.58 -18.87 -4.14
N SER A 265 12.30 -18.24 -2.99
CA SER A 265 11.78 -18.90 -1.80
C SER A 265 10.94 -17.91 -0.98
N PRO A 266 9.81 -17.41 -1.52
CA PRO A 266 8.96 -16.46 -0.83
C PRO A 266 8.43 -17.07 0.48
N LYS A 267 8.51 -16.32 1.58
CA LYS A 267 8.15 -16.77 2.92
C LYS A 267 6.81 -16.17 3.35
N PHE A 268 5.73 -16.78 2.91
CA PHE A 268 4.38 -16.45 3.41
C PHE A 268 3.98 -17.47 4.46
N THR A 269 3.61 -17.02 5.66
CA THR A 269 3.20 -17.93 6.76
C THR A 269 1.89 -18.64 6.49
N LYS A 270 1.13 -18.14 5.51
CA LYS A 270 -0.14 -18.70 5.07
C LYS A 270 -0.15 -18.85 3.55
N GLN A 271 -0.73 -19.95 3.07
CA GLN A 271 -0.96 -20.16 1.64
C GLN A 271 -1.84 -19.04 1.09
N ALA A 272 -1.32 -18.29 0.11
CA ALA A 272 -2.07 -17.26 -0.58
C ALA A 272 -3.17 -17.88 -1.45
N THR A 273 -4.31 -17.18 -1.53
CA THR A 273 -5.41 -17.53 -2.43
C THR A 273 -5.83 -16.33 -3.26
N ASN A 274 -6.53 -16.52 -4.37
CA ASN A 274 -7.25 -15.43 -5.06
C ASN A 274 -8.67 -15.22 -4.51
N GLY A 275 -8.99 -15.78 -3.35
CA GLY A 275 -10.32 -15.83 -2.75
C GLY A 275 -11.10 -17.10 -3.08
N THR A 276 -10.70 -17.88 -4.10
CA THR A 276 -11.35 -19.16 -4.45
C THR A 276 -10.38 -20.32 -4.57
N SER A 277 -9.15 -20.06 -4.98
CA SER A 277 -8.12 -21.06 -5.27
C SER A 277 -6.78 -20.61 -4.73
N ASN A 278 -5.93 -21.58 -4.36
CA ASN A 278 -4.55 -21.29 -4.02
C ASN A 278 -3.84 -20.65 -5.20
N VAL A 279 -2.96 -19.69 -4.91
CA VAL A 279 -2.10 -19.06 -5.90
C VAL A 279 -0.64 -19.26 -5.55
N TYR A 280 0.18 -19.34 -6.60
CA TYR A 280 1.59 -19.65 -6.52
C TYR A 280 2.39 -18.67 -7.36
N LEU A 281 3.61 -18.40 -6.92
CA LEU A 281 4.51 -17.48 -7.61
C LEU A 281 4.88 -18.01 -9.01
N SER A 282 4.69 -17.15 -10.00
CA SER A 282 5.17 -17.25 -11.37
C SER A 282 6.12 -16.08 -11.64
N ARG A 283 7.41 -16.38 -11.82
CA ARG A 283 8.45 -15.41 -12.15
C ARG A 283 8.53 -15.28 -13.66
N LEU A 284 8.09 -14.14 -14.18
CA LEU A 284 7.98 -13.91 -15.61
C LEU A 284 9.00 -12.86 -16.02
N THR A 285 9.87 -13.20 -16.97
CA THR A 285 10.83 -12.26 -17.56
C THR A 285 10.29 -11.79 -18.90
N LEU A 286 10.15 -10.49 -19.12
CA LEU A 286 9.89 -9.95 -20.45
C LEU A 286 11.22 -9.88 -21.20
N GLN A 287 11.34 -10.64 -22.29
CA GLN A 287 12.58 -10.72 -23.07
C GLN A 287 12.99 -9.33 -23.58
N ASP A 288 14.28 -9.01 -23.47
CA ASP A 288 14.88 -7.74 -23.91
C ASP A 288 14.34 -6.46 -23.22
N VAL A 289 13.47 -6.60 -22.21
CA VAL A 289 13.07 -5.48 -21.34
C VAL A 289 14.08 -5.35 -20.21
N THR A 290 14.61 -4.14 -20.03
CA THR A 290 15.48 -3.78 -18.91
C THR A 290 14.97 -2.52 -18.23
N GLY A 291 15.28 -2.35 -16.95
CA GLY A 291 14.76 -1.24 -16.15
C GLY A 291 13.29 -1.42 -15.74
N VAL A 292 12.85 -0.54 -14.84
CA VAL A 292 11.46 -0.52 -14.35
C VAL A 292 10.53 -0.02 -15.45
N THR A 293 9.69 -0.90 -15.98
CA THR A 293 8.77 -0.62 -17.09
C THR A 293 7.34 -0.95 -16.70
N ALA A 294 6.39 -0.07 -16.99
CA ALA A 294 4.98 -0.28 -16.66
C ALA A 294 4.32 -1.34 -17.57
N THR A 295 3.56 -2.24 -16.95
CA THR A 295 2.64 -3.15 -17.64
C THR A 295 1.31 -2.43 -17.84
N THR A 296 0.92 -2.23 -19.09
CA THR A 296 -0.27 -1.44 -19.48
C THR A 296 -1.47 -2.29 -19.85
N ALA A 297 -1.25 -3.55 -20.24
CA ALA A 297 -2.30 -4.53 -20.51
C ALA A 297 -1.78 -5.95 -20.24
N GLY A 298 -2.70 -6.92 -20.19
CA GLY A 298 -2.35 -8.32 -20.09
C GLY A 298 -3.56 -9.24 -20.20
N SER A 299 -3.31 -10.52 -20.40
CA SER A 299 -4.33 -11.56 -20.33
C SER A 299 -3.75 -12.89 -19.88
N ILE A 300 -4.59 -13.71 -19.26
CA ILE A 300 -4.27 -15.08 -18.87
C ILE A 300 -5.27 -16.00 -19.57
N ASN A 301 -4.77 -16.81 -20.49
CA ASN A 301 -5.56 -17.73 -21.32
C ASN A 301 -6.76 -17.03 -21.99
N GLY A 302 -6.52 -15.84 -22.56
CA GLY A 302 -7.54 -15.02 -23.21
C GLY A 302 -8.45 -14.24 -22.25
N THR A 303 -8.41 -14.48 -20.93
CA THR A 303 -9.13 -13.65 -19.95
C THR A 303 -8.33 -12.37 -19.69
N PRO A 304 -8.88 -11.17 -19.96
CA PRO A 304 -8.17 -9.92 -19.73
C PRO A 304 -7.82 -9.70 -18.26
N CYS A 305 -6.62 -9.17 -18.02
CA CYS A 305 -6.23 -8.65 -16.71
C CYS A 305 -6.95 -7.32 -16.42
N ALA A 306 -7.29 -7.07 -15.16
CA ALA A 306 -7.95 -5.85 -14.72
C ALA A 306 -6.94 -4.71 -14.47
N THR A 307 -7.18 -3.53 -15.04
CA THR A 307 -6.38 -2.31 -14.77
C THR A 307 -6.88 -1.52 -13.55
N GLY A 308 -7.93 -2.01 -12.89
CA GLY A 308 -8.47 -1.52 -11.63
C GLY A 308 -8.62 -2.65 -10.61
N ALA A 309 -9.59 -2.54 -9.70
CA ALA A 309 -9.90 -3.63 -8.77
C ALA A 309 -10.37 -4.88 -9.55
N PRO A 310 -9.75 -6.05 -9.37
CA PRO A 310 -10.10 -7.25 -10.11
C PRO A 310 -11.46 -7.82 -9.67
N SER A 311 -12.29 -8.19 -10.65
CA SER A 311 -13.57 -8.88 -10.45
C SER A 311 -13.53 -10.29 -11.03
N GLY A 312 -14.12 -11.27 -10.33
CA GLY A 312 -14.16 -12.65 -10.80
C GLY A 312 -12.77 -13.28 -10.90
N SER A 313 -12.47 -13.88 -12.05
CA SER A 313 -11.19 -14.56 -12.33
C SER A 313 -10.09 -13.66 -12.90
N ALA A 314 -10.36 -12.36 -13.12
CA ALA A 314 -9.39 -11.44 -13.69
C ALA A 314 -8.21 -11.20 -12.73
N TYR A 315 -6.99 -11.20 -13.25
CA TYR A 315 -5.80 -10.82 -12.48
C TYR A 315 -5.60 -9.30 -12.55
N GLY A 316 -5.39 -8.64 -11.42
CA GLY A 316 -5.18 -7.19 -11.39
C GLY A 316 -3.76 -6.79 -11.79
N ILE A 317 -3.62 -5.86 -12.72
CA ILE A 317 -2.34 -5.33 -13.20
C ILE A 317 -2.21 -3.80 -13.01
N LYS A 318 -3.13 -3.18 -12.27
CA LYS A 318 -3.03 -1.76 -11.92
C LYS A 318 -1.64 -1.47 -11.33
N ASP A 319 -0.91 -0.50 -11.88
CA ASP A 319 0.41 -0.06 -11.41
C ASP A 319 1.50 -1.17 -11.30
N VAL A 320 1.34 -2.26 -12.04
CA VAL A 320 2.38 -3.29 -12.17
C VAL A 320 3.55 -2.76 -13.00
N LYS A 321 4.76 -2.94 -12.49
CA LYS A 321 6.01 -2.60 -13.20
C LYS A 321 6.99 -3.77 -13.13
N THR A 322 7.78 -3.94 -14.18
CA THR A 322 8.94 -4.84 -14.12
C THR A 322 9.95 -4.34 -13.09
N ASP A 323 10.78 -5.23 -12.57
CA ASP A 323 12.02 -4.81 -11.91
C ASP A 323 13.10 -4.43 -12.95
N ASN A 324 14.30 -4.08 -12.48
CA ASN A 324 15.40 -3.67 -13.34
C ASN A 324 15.87 -4.76 -14.33
N GLU A 325 15.52 -6.02 -14.09
CA GLU A 325 15.85 -7.16 -14.94
C GLU A 325 14.68 -7.54 -15.88
N GLY A 326 13.65 -6.71 -15.98
CA GLY A 326 12.49 -6.98 -16.82
C GLY A 326 11.52 -8.02 -16.23
N LYS A 327 11.60 -8.30 -14.92
CA LYS A 327 10.80 -9.36 -14.28
C LYS A 327 9.54 -8.84 -13.60
N VAL A 328 8.46 -9.62 -13.69
CA VAL A 328 7.29 -9.51 -12.82
C VAL A 328 7.06 -10.81 -12.03
N TYR A 329 6.40 -10.66 -10.88
CA TYR A 329 6.22 -11.72 -9.88
C TYR A 329 4.73 -11.93 -9.61
N PHE A 330 4.08 -12.66 -10.52
CA PHE A 330 2.63 -12.86 -10.48
C PHE A 330 2.27 -14.05 -9.60
N TRP A 331 1.20 -13.93 -8.84
CA TRP A 331 0.68 -15.00 -7.98
C TRP A 331 -0.59 -15.56 -8.59
N LEU A 332 -0.46 -16.69 -9.29
CA LEU A 332 -1.51 -17.24 -10.15
C LEU A 332 -1.93 -18.64 -9.69
N PRO A 333 -3.18 -19.06 -9.95
CA PRO A 333 -3.59 -20.44 -9.71
C PRO A 333 -2.77 -21.44 -10.52
N GLU A 334 -2.63 -22.65 -9.97
CA GLU A 334 -2.07 -23.81 -10.69
C GLU A 334 -2.83 -24.03 -12.00
N ALA A 335 -2.11 -24.48 -13.04
CA ALA A 335 -2.72 -24.93 -14.28
C ALA A 335 -2.07 -26.25 -14.74
N GLY A 336 -2.88 -27.31 -14.79
CA GLY A 336 -2.46 -28.64 -15.23
C GLY A 336 -2.19 -28.75 -16.73
N SER A 337 -2.53 -27.74 -17.52
CA SER A 337 -2.21 -27.61 -18.94
C SER A 337 -1.51 -26.28 -19.21
N LYS A 338 -0.81 -26.20 -20.36
CA LYS A 338 -0.19 -24.95 -20.78
C LYS A 338 -1.28 -23.89 -20.97
N GLN A 339 -1.10 -22.75 -20.33
CA GLN A 339 -1.93 -21.57 -20.52
C GLN A 339 -1.05 -20.42 -20.96
N GLU A 340 -1.55 -19.61 -21.88
CA GLU A 340 -0.85 -18.41 -22.33
C GLU A 340 -0.94 -17.31 -21.26
N VAL A 341 0.17 -16.64 -21.01
CA VAL A 341 0.20 -15.35 -20.32
C VAL A 341 0.73 -14.31 -21.30
N LYS A 342 -0.02 -13.21 -21.44
CA LYS A 342 0.35 -12.05 -22.25
C LYS A 342 0.49 -10.82 -21.38
N LEU A 343 1.51 -10.00 -21.63
CA LEU A 343 1.70 -8.70 -21.00
C LEU A 343 2.11 -7.66 -22.04
N THR A 344 1.60 -6.45 -21.91
CA THR A 344 2.00 -5.31 -22.76
C THR A 344 2.84 -4.34 -21.94
N ALA A 345 4.07 -4.08 -22.38
CA ALA A 345 5.00 -3.13 -21.77
C ALA A 345 5.73 -2.37 -22.87
N SER A 346 5.98 -1.07 -22.69
CA SER A 346 6.61 -0.22 -23.72
C SER A 346 5.95 -0.32 -25.11
N LEU A 347 4.62 -0.48 -25.15
CA LEU A 347 3.81 -0.67 -26.37
C LEU A 347 4.08 -1.98 -27.13
N GLU A 348 4.85 -2.91 -26.58
CA GLU A 348 5.07 -4.25 -27.15
C GLU A 348 4.30 -5.31 -26.35
N GLU A 349 3.77 -6.33 -27.05
CA GLU A 349 3.15 -7.50 -26.44
C GLU A 349 4.18 -8.63 -26.29
N TYR A 350 4.28 -9.16 -25.08
CA TYR A 350 5.11 -10.31 -24.72
C TYR A 350 4.21 -11.46 -24.30
N SER A 351 4.46 -12.67 -24.84
CA SER A 351 3.69 -13.85 -24.45
C SER A 351 4.52 -15.13 -24.30
N ALA A 352 3.98 -16.06 -23.51
CA ALA A 352 4.45 -17.43 -23.42
C ALA A 352 3.33 -18.35 -22.94
N SER A 353 3.36 -19.61 -23.39
CA SER A 353 2.46 -20.67 -22.93
C SER A 353 3.20 -21.69 -22.10
N PHE A 354 2.83 -21.81 -20.81
CA PHE A 354 3.50 -22.68 -19.84
C PHE A 354 2.50 -23.24 -18.82
N THR A 355 2.87 -24.34 -18.18
CA THR A 355 2.15 -24.89 -17.03
C THR A 355 2.57 -24.15 -15.78
N ARG A 356 1.62 -23.88 -14.87
CA ARG A 356 1.90 -23.23 -13.59
C ARG A 356 1.82 -24.28 -12.50
N ALA A 357 2.92 -24.51 -11.79
CA ALA A 357 3.03 -25.54 -10.77
C ALA A 357 2.61 -25.01 -9.39
N ALA A 358 2.07 -25.90 -8.55
CA ALA A 358 1.67 -25.62 -7.17
C ALA A 358 2.84 -25.53 -6.16
N ASN A 359 3.94 -24.85 -6.52
CA ASN A 359 5.17 -24.86 -5.71
C ASN A 359 6.04 -23.59 -5.78
N ASN A 360 5.50 -22.43 -6.17
CA ASN A 360 6.21 -21.14 -6.27
C ASN A 360 7.47 -21.13 -7.19
N ASN A 361 7.75 -22.22 -7.92
CA ASN A 361 8.96 -22.36 -8.72
C ASN A 361 8.73 -22.11 -10.22
N THR A 362 7.52 -21.70 -10.61
CA THR A 362 7.20 -21.45 -12.02
C THR A 362 8.03 -20.28 -12.53
N ALA A 363 8.75 -20.48 -13.63
CA ALA A 363 9.50 -19.45 -14.34
C ALA A 363 9.27 -19.53 -15.85
N ALA A 364 9.11 -18.39 -16.49
CA ALA A 364 8.95 -18.31 -17.93
C ALA A 364 9.55 -17.00 -18.49
N THR A 365 10.03 -17.07 -19.73
CA THR A 365 10.41 -15.90 -20.51
C THR A 365 9.30 -15.62 -21.52
N LEU A 366 8.75 -14.41 -21.49
CA LEU A 366 7.72 -13.94 -22.41
C LEU A 366 8.42 -13.22 -23.56
N ASN A 367 8.18 -13.68 -24.78
CA ASN A 367 8.85 -13.17 -25.97
C ASN A 367 7.90 -12.27 -26.75
N THR A 368 8.44 -11.30 -27.48
CA THR A 368 7.63 -10.52 -28.40
C THR A 368 7.11 -11.41 -29.52
N GLY A 369 5.91 -11.14 -30.03
CA GLY A 369 5.34 -11.79 -31.20
C GLY A 369 6.13 -11.55 -32.50
N ARG A 370 7.31 -10.91 -32.45
CA ARG A 370 8.26 -10.88 -33.56
C ARG A 370 8.76 -12.30 -33.76
N ILE A 371 8.05 -13.03 -34.63
CA ILE A 371 8.64 -14.15 -35.35
C ILE A 371 9.94 -13.60 -35.93
N CYS A 372 11.09 -14.10 -35.48
CA CYS A 372 12.34 -13.93 -36.19
C CYS A 372 12.09 -14.49 -37.58
N GLY A 373 11.72 -13.60 -38.51
CA GLY A 373 11.60 -13.93 -39.91
C GLY A 373 12.96 -14.45 -40.30
N ASN A 374 13.02 -15.75 -40.56
CA ASN A 374 14.11 -16.33 -41.31
C ASN A 374 14.19 -15.53 -42.62
N LEU A 375 15.11 -14.56 -42.67
CA LEU A 375 15.70 -14.08 -43.91
C LEU A 375 16.44 -15.28 -44.50
N LYS A 376 15.68 -16.21 -45.08
CA LYS A 376 16.20 -17.13 -46.07
C LYS A 376 16.69 -16.24 -47.20
N HIS A 377 17.98 -15.96 -47.19
CA HIS A 377 18.71 -15.67 -48.42
C HIS A 377 18.45 -16.86 -49.34
N TYR A 378 17.54 -16.68 -50.30
CA TYR A 378 17.54 -17.53 -51.48
C TYR A 378 18.61 -16.98 -52.42
N PRO A 379 19.43 -17.87 -53.01
CA PRO A 379 20.62 -17.52 -53.79
C PRO A 379 20.32 -16.73 -55.06
#